data_AF-A0A7S9VW41-F1
#
_entry.id   AF-A0A7S9VW41-F1
#
_cell.length_a   1.000
_cell.length_b   1.000
_cell.length_c   1.000
_cell.angle_alpha   90.00
_cell.angle_beta   90.00
_cell.angle_gamma   90.00
#
_symmetry.space_group_name_H-M   'P 1'
#
loop_
_entity.id
_entity.type
_entity.pdbx_description
1 polymer ?
#
loop_
_entity_poly.entity_id
_entity_poly.type
_entity_poly.pdbx_seq_one_letter_code
_entity_poly.pdbx_strand_id
1 'polypeptide(L)'
;MGKYDSLGAFLKRWNIRYDAEGVELTFAQIEGIINALLPNAAAKPGWWQVDGASGRLAPHQRAWVDAGFDVIAEPHAERVYFKKRPK
;
A
#
# COMPACT_ATOMS: atom_id res chain seq x y z
N MET A 1 4.09 -1.62 -16.77
CA MET A 1 4.51 -1.69 -15.36
C MET A 1 4.39 -0.30 -14.76
N GLY A 2 3.57 -0.15 -13.74
CA GLY A 2 3.44 1.09 -12.98
C GLY A 2 4.48 1.12 -11.86
N LYS A 3 4.91 2.32 -11.44
CA LYS A 3 5.90 2.48 -10.35
C LYS A 3 5.51 1.80 -9.03
N TYR A 4 4.22 1.57 -8.81
CA TYR A 4 3.70 0.89 -7.61
C TYR A 4 3.79 -0.65 -7.68
N ASP A 5 4.12 -1.22 -8.84
CA ASP A 5 4.27 -2.67 -9.00
C ASP A 5 5.37 -3.22 -8.07
N SER A 6 6.44 -2.44 -7.85
CA SER A 6 7.52 -2.76 -6.91
C SER A 6 7.02 -2.91 -5.47
N LEU A 7 6.08 -2.05 -5.05
CA LEU A 7 5.45 -2.12 -3.74
C LEU A 7 4.56 -3.37 -3.63
N GLY A 8 3.75 -3.65 -4.67
CA GLY A 8 2.94 -4.87 -4.71
C GLY A 8 3.79 -6.14 -4.65
N ALA A 9 4.90 -6.19 -5.39
CA ALA A 9 5.83 -7.30 -5.36
C ALA A 9 6.52 -7.46 -3.99
N PHE A 10 6.89 -6.35 -3.35
CA PHE A 10 7.41 -6.36 -1.98
C PHE A 10 6.39 -6.96 -1.00
N LEU A 11 5.15 -6.47 -1.02
CA LEU A 11 4.08 -6.93 -0.13
C LEU A 11 3.75 -8.42 -0.35
N LYS A 12 3.71 -8.89 -1.60
CA LYS A 12 3.53 -10.31 -1.92
C LYS A 12 4.63 -11.18 -1.29
N ARG A 13 5.90 -10.79 -1.47
CA ARG A 13 7.04 -11.51 -0.86
C ARG A 13 6.97 -11.47 0.66
N TRP A 14 6.61 -10.33 1.24
CA TRP A 14 6.45 -10.18 2.68
C TRP A 14 5.33 -11.10 3.20
N ASN A 15 4.17 -11.16 2.53
CA ASN A 15 3.03 -12.00 2.90
C ASN A 15 3.38 -13.49 2.97
N ILE A 16 4.22 -13.96 2.05
CA ILE A 16 4.70 -15.36 2.00
C ILE A 16 5.72 -15.64 3.11
N ARG A 17 6.58 -14.67 3.43
CA ARG A 17 7.72 -14.86 4.33
C ARG A 17 7.39 -14.68 5.81
N TYR A 18 6.41 -13.83 6.13
CA TYR A 18 6.12 -13.42 7.50
C TYR A 18 4.69 -13.80 7.89
N ASP A 19 4.54 -14.43 9.05
CA ASP A 19 3.25 -14.80 9.64
C ASP A 19 2.77 -13.72 10.64
N ALA A 20 2.64 -12.49 10.15
CA ALA A 20 2.12 -11.38 10.93
C ALA A 20 0.84 -10.82 10.29
N GLU A 21 0.01 -10.13 11.08
CA GLU A 21 -1.28 -9.57 10.60
C GLU A 21 -1.12 -8.47 9.56
N GLY A 22 0.07 -7.88 9.42
CA GLY A 22 0.35 -6.80 8.48
C GLY A 22 1.73 -6.19 8.68
N VAL A 23 2.07 -5.23 7.83
CA VAL A 23 3.36 -4.53 7.84
C VAL A 23 3.14 -3.03 7.84
N GLU A 24 3.82 -2.34 8.75
CA GLU A 24 3.90 -0.87 8.75
C GLU A 24 5.06 -0.42 7.87
N LEU A 25 4.81 0.54 6.99
CA LEU A 25 5.83 1.22 6.20
C LEU A 25 5.67 2.73 6.34
N THR A 26 6.79 3.44 6.47
CA THR A 26 6.82 4.90 6.38
C THR A 26 6.77 5.36 4.93
N PHE A 27 6.42 6.63 4.69
CA PHE A 27 6.45 7.23 3.36
C PHE A 27 7.83 7.08 2.71
N ALA A 28 8.90 7.40 3.45
CA ALA A 28 10.27 7.24 2.96
C ALA A 28 10.63 5.79 2.58
N GLN A 29 10.16 4.79 3.34
CA GLN A 29 10.36 3.39 2.98
C GLN A 29 9.61 3.02 1.71
N ILE A 30 8.36 3.49 1.57
CA ILE A 30 7.56 3.26 0.37
C ILE A 30 8.23 3.91 -0.85
N GLU A 31 8.68 5.15 -0.72
CA GLU A 31 9.41 5.89 -1.76
C GLU A 31 10.68 5.17 -2.20
N GLY A 32 11.43 4.60 -1.26
CA GLY A 32 12.59 3.75 -1.55
C GLY A 32 12.20 2.45 -2.28
N ILE A 33 11.08 1.82 -1.93
CA ILE A 33 10.59 0.61 -2.61
C ILE A 33 10.15 0.91 -4.05
N ILE A 34 9.44 2.02 -4.26
CA ILE A 34 8.95 2.41 -5.60
C ILE A 34 9.98 3.21 -6.42
N ASN A 35 11.13 3.55 -5.84
CA ASN A 35 12.17 4.43 -6.40
C ASN A 35 11.61 5.75 -6.95
N ALA A 36 10.65 6.34 -6.25
CA ALA A 36 9.99 7.58 -6.63
C ALA A 36 9.35 8.24 -5.42
N LEU A 37 9.22 9.58 -5.45
CA LEU A 37 8.51 10.32 -4.41
C LEU A 37 7.01 10.05 -4.47
N LEU A 38 6.38 9.98 -3.30
CA LEU A 38 4.94 9.93 -3.16
C LEU A 38 4.35 11.28 -3.56
N PRO A 39 3.22 11.31 -4.27
CA PRO A 39 2.57 12.57 -4.60
C PRO A 39 2.01 13.23 -3.33
N ASN A 40 1.84 14.56 -3.34
CA ASN A 40 1.19 15.29 -2.24
C ASN A 40 -0.20 14.72 -1.86
N ALA A 41 -0.88 14.05 -2.80
CA ALA A 41 -2.14 13.37 -2.54
C ALA A 41 -2.01 12.23 -1.51
N ALA A 42 -0.83 11.62 -1.34
CA ALA A 42 -0.56 10.60 -0.33
C ALA A 42 -0.68 11.12 1.10
N ALA A 43 -0.63 12.44 1.31
CA ALA A 43 -0.95 13.05 2.60
C ALA A 43 -2.45 12.94 2.98
N LYS A 44 -3.30 12.44 2.09
CA LYS A 44 -4.73 12.24 2.33
C LYS A 44 -5.02 10.76 2.56
N PRO A 45 -5.71 10.37 3.66
CA PRO A 45 -6.03 8.95 3.91
C PRO A 45 -6.81 8.31 2.75
N GLY A 46 -7.73 9.06 2.13
CA GLY A 46 -8.53 8.59 1.00
C GLY A 46 -7.75 8.29 -0.28
N TRP A 47 -6.49 8.74 -0.39
CA TRP A 47 -5.63 8.34 -1.52
C TRP A 47 -5.17 6.87 -1.39
N TRP A 48 -5.00 6.39 -0.16
CA TRP A 48 -4.60 5.02 0.18
C TRP A 48 -5.78 4.06 0.27
N GLN A 49 -6.89 4.52 0.86
CA GLN A 49 -8.08 3.70 1.07
C GLN A 49 -8.71 3.30 -0.25
N VAL A 50 -9.16 2.05 -0.34
CA VAL A 50 -9.94 1.56 -1.48
C VAL A 50 -11.36 2.07 -1.32
N ASP A 51 -11.79 2.98 -2.21
CA ASP A 51 -13.20 3.35 -2.29
C ASP A 51 -13.95 2.28 -3.10
N GLY A 52 -14.70 1.43 -2.39
CA GLY A 52 -15.49 0.36 -2.97
C GLY A 52 -16.68 0.85 -3.82
N ALA A 53 -17.03 2.14 -3.76
CA ALA A 53 -18.23 2.67 -4.42
C ALA A 53 -18.13 2.70 -5.96
N SER A 54 -16.91 2.80 -6.51
CA SER A 54 -16.71 2.96 -7.96
C SER A 54 -16.38 1.67 -8.71
N GLY A 55 -16.12 0.56 -8.00
CA GLY A 55 -15.71 -0.74 -8.57
C GLY A 55 -14.36 -0.75 -9.32
N ARG A 56 -13.77 0.41 -9.63
CA ARG A 56 -12.47 0.57 -10.29
C ARG A 56 -11.42 1.04 -9.30
N LEU A 57 -10.46 0.17 -9.02
CA LEU A 57 -9.25 0.54 -8.28
C LEU A 57 -8.32 1.38 -9.15
N ALA A 58 -7.79 2.45 -8.56
CA ALA A 58 -6.70 3.17 -9.16
C ALA A 58 -5.43 2.29 -9.24
N PRO A 59 -4.50 2.56 -10.18
CA PRO A 59 -3.31 1.72 -10.38
C PRO A 59 -2.44 1.54 -9.12
N HIS A 60 -2.34 2.58 -8.27
CA HIS A 60 -1.60 2.48 -7.01
C HIS A 60 -2.31 1.55 -6.01
N GLN A 61 -3.63 1.69 -5.86
CA GLN A 61 -4.44 0.83 -5.01
C GLN A 61 -4.38 -0.64 -5.39
N ARG A 62 -4.34 -0.92 -6.69
CA ARG A 62 -4.22 -2.28 -7.23
C ARG A 62 -2.99 -3.01 -6.67
N ALA A 63 -1.88 -2.31 -6.46
CA ALA A 63 -0.61 -2.92 -6.08
C ALA A 63 -0.67 -3.68 -4.74
N TRP A 64 -1.30 -3.11 -3.70
CA TRP A 64 -1.46 -3.77 -2.41
C TRP A 64 -2.71 -4.65 -2.34
N VAL A 65 -3.80 -4.28 -3.04
CA VAL A 65 -5.00 -5.11 -3.11
C VAL A 65 -4.70 -6.48 -3.74
N ASP A 66 -3.99 -6.50 -4.88
CA ASP A 66 -3.60 -7.74 -5.55
C ASP A 66 -2.52 -8.51 -4.76
N ALA A 67 -1.87 -7.87 -3.80
CA ALA A 67 -0.97 -8.51 -2.85
C ALA A 67 -1.70 -9.13 -1.64
N GLY A 68 -3.01 -8.92 -1.53
CA GLY A 68 -3.85 -9.42 -0.44
C GLY A 68 -3.87 -8.52 0.79
N PHE A 69 -3.67 -7.20 0.63
CA PHE A 69 -3.63 -6.25 1.74
C PHE A 69 -4.74 -5.18 1.64
N ASP A 70 -5.30 -4.85 2.80
CA ASP A 70 -5.98 -3.60 3.08
C ASP A 70 -5.01 -2.57 3.66
N VAL A 71 -5.44 -1.31 3.72
CA VAL A 71 -4.58 -0.21 4.11
C VAL A 71 -5.24 0.65 5.18
N ILE A 72 -4.49 0.91 6.24
CA ILE A 72 -4.79 1.91 7.25
C ILE A 72 -3.68 2.96 7.15
N ALA A 73 -4.02 4.14 6.62
CA ALA A 73 -3.06 5.21 6.45
C ALA A 73 -3.16 6.20 7.62
N GLU A 74 -1.99 6.59 8.14
CA GLU A 74 -1.83 7.61 9.17
C GLU A 74 -0.93 8.72 8.62
N PRO A 75 -1.46 9.62 7.76
CA PRO A 75 -0.63 10.62 7.09
C PRO A 75 0.05 11.60 8.04
N HIS A 76 -0.55 11.87 9.21
CA HIS A 76 0.06 12.71 10.25
C HIS A 76 1.36 12.13 10.80
N ALA A 77 1.50 10.80 10.77
CA ALA A 77 2.71 10.09 11.19
C ALA A 77 3.56 9.63 9.99
N GLU A 78 3.17 10.01 8.76
CA GLU A 78 3.78 9.59 7.50
C GLU A 78 3.93 8.06 7.39
N ARG A 79 2.91 7.34 7.85
CA ARG A 79 2.90 5.88 7.95
C ARG A 79 1.69 5.26 7.30
N VAL A 80 1.89 4.04 6.84
CA VAL A 80 0.87 3.22 6.21
C VAL A 80 1.00 1.80 6.74
N TYR A 81 -0.05 1.32 7.39
CA TYR A 81 -0.16 -0.06 7.80
C TYR A 81 -0.90 -0.87 6.74
N PHE A 82 -0.19 -1.81 6.13
CA PHE A 82 -0.74 -2.78 5.20
C PHE A 82 -1.21 -4.00 5.98
N LYS A 83 -2.51 -4.10 6.20
CA LYS A 83 -3.15 -5.20 6.93
C LYS A 83 -3.45 -6.35 5.98
N LYS A 84 -3.06 -7.59 6.31
CA LYS A 84 -3.43 -8.77 5.53
C LYS A 84 -4.96 -8.91 5.52
N ARG A 85 -5.51 -9.21 4.34
CA ARG A 85 -6.91 -9.59 4.22
C ARG A 85 -7.08 -11.02 4.74
N PRO A 86 -8.12 -11.29 5.54
CA PRO A 86 -8.49 -12.66 5.84
C PRO A 86 -8.80 -13.39 4.53
N LYS A 87 -8.29 -14.60 4.39
CA LYS A 87 -8.44 -15.45 3.20
C LYS A 87 -9.85 -16.01 3.08
#